data_AF-C7YN54-F1
#
_entry.id   AF-C7YN54-F1
#
_cell.length_a   1.000
_cell.length_b   1.000
_cell.length_c   1.000
_cell.angle_alpha   90.00
_cell.angle_beta   90.00
_cell.angle_gamma   90.00
#
_symmetry.space_group_name_H-M   'P 1'
#
loop_
_entity.id
_entity.type
_entity.pdbx_description
1 polymer ?
#
loop_
_entity_poly.entity_id
_entity_poly.type
_entity_poly.pdbx_seq_one_letter_code
_entity_poly.pdbx_strand_id
1 'polypeptide(L)'
;MPRTPSSFHGLAHVPRRQRPENRISILLFNNTRPLSNGITAFHNIMVGLSTYHSDADDSTRRGRIRRKQQPIKPLDETRKYCSFSIFINGFKTGLFHWFVLLYTDLPSLTRFRRVNRRAMDLVDSVPQYAAIIKHCPNIIRAILSIQADSFNCHVLYTTLSTTRCFTCERFGDPLYLIDCRRVCYFCFTRRLEYFPLTIGRASSFFAPNGTQRRNAITSRQHLRAANPPSVLSLPGRYCTAWASGGGNLVRKRLQLFDRGAVIQDLAGSGLPKVDKTTREPLRFMAIITAPHLFDSGPRADWGYFCLGCKEEKEEKTKHFRIKYTREEVSEHIAKYGPVKETPRIPGRFMHVTQV
;
A
#
# COMPACT_ATOMS: atom_id res chain seq x y z
N MET A 1 24.49 11.65 -91.71
CA MET A 1 25.93 11.71 -91.36
C MET A 1 26.09 12.08 -89.89
N PRO A 2 27.10 11.53 -89.21
CA PRO A 2 26.97 11.00 -87.85
C PRO A 2 27.75 11.80 -86.80
N ARG A 3 27.45 11.55 -85.50
CA ARG A 3 28.40 11.22 -84.41
C ARG A 3 27.69 11.37 -83.04
N THR A 4 27.32 10.24 -82.46
CA THR A 4 27.47 9.96 -81.02
C THR A 4 28.94 9.49 -80.79
N PRO A 5 29.43 9.07 -79.59
CA PRO A 5 28.80 8.83 -78.29
C PRO A 5 29.68 9.16 -77.04
N SER A 6 29.26 8.63 -75.88
CA SER A 6 30.04 8.23 -74.68
C SER A 6 30.20 9.29 -73.56
N SER A 7 30.09 8.97 -72.27
CA SER A 7 30.23 7.68 -71.58
C SER A 7 29.46 7.60 -70.24
N PHE A 8 29.08 6.36 -69.92
CA PHE A 8 28.45 5.81 -68.72
C PHE A 8 29.49 5.36 -67.67
N HIS A 9 29.10 5.31 -66.38
CA HIS A 9 29.26 4.21 -65.40
C HIS A 9 28.77 4.70 -64.01
N GLY A 10 27.95 4.01 -63.19
CA GLY A 10 27.26 2.72 -63.28
C GLY A 10 26.34 2.49 -62.05
N LEU A 11 25.23 1.75 -62.30
CA LEU A 11 24.54 0.68 -61.51
C LEU A 11 24.40 0.83 -59.96
N ALA A 12 23.26 0.53 -59.31
CA ALA A 12 22.29 -0.54 -59.53
C ALA A 12 20.91 -0.35 -58.82
N HIS A 13 19.88 -0.94 -59.43
CA HIS A 13 18.69 -1.65 -58.90
C HIS A 13 17.69 -1.09 -57.83
N VAL A 14 16.43 -1.16 -58.25
CA VAL A 14 15.06 -0.93 -57.68
C VAL A 14 14.59 -2.14 -56.78
N PRO A 15 13.46 -2.20 -55.99
CA PRO A 15 12.37 -1.26 -55.60
C PRO A 15 11.91 -1.22 -54.09
N ARG A 16 10.98 -0.28 -53.80
CA ARG A 16 9.81 -0.31 -52.86
C ARG A 16 10.04 -0.50 -51.35
N ARG A 17 9.47 0.42 -50.54
CA ARG A 17 8.48 0.07 -49.48
C ARG A 17 7.73 1.31 -48.94
N GLN A 18 6.41 1.17 -48.94
CA GLN A 18 5.43 1.98 -48.21
C GLN A 18 5.83 2.08 -46.72
N ARG A 19 5.68 3.26 -46.12
CA ARG A 19 5.62 3.41 -44.66
C ARG A 19 4.17 3.71 -44.26
N PRO A 20 3.55 2.88 -43.40
CA PRO A 20 2.39 3.29 -42.64
C PRO A 20 2.86 4.02 -41.38
N GLU A 21 2.39 5.25 -41.17
CA GLU A 21 2.56 5.96 -39.91
C GLU A 21 1.62 5.36 -38.85
N ASN A 22 2.11 4.35 -38.13
CA ASN A 22 1.48 3.82 -36.93
C ASN A 22 1.68 4.80 -35.76
N ARG A 23 0.74 5.72 -35.56
CA ARG A 23 0.57 6.42 -34.27
C ARG A 23 -0.06 5.47 -33.26
N ILE A 24 0.78 4.79 -32.48
CA ILE A 24 0.34 4.01 -31.31
C ILE A 24 -0.12 5.00 -30.24
N SER A 25 -1.43 5.11 -30.06
CA SER A 25 -2.06 5.91 -29.00
C SER A 25 -2.08 5.09 -27.71
N ILE A 26 -1.05 5.19 -26.88
CA ILE A 26 -1.00 4.52 -25.57
C ILE A 26 -1.72 5.39 -24.55
N LEU A 27 -2.99 5.07 -24.24
CA LEU A 27 -3.73 5.70 -23.15
C LEU A 27 -3.35 5.02 -21.82
N LEU A 28 -2.26 5.48 -21.21
CA LEU A 28 -1.86 5.10 -19.84
C LEU A 28 -2.61 5.99 -18.83
N PHE A 29 -3.42 5.39 -17.96
CA PHE A 29 -4.06 6.14 -16.87
C PHE A 29 -3.13 6.16 -15.65
N ASN A 30 -2.54 7.32 -15.36
CA ASN A 30 -1.78 7.55 -14.12
C ASN A 30 -2.70 8.23 -13.11
N ASN A 31 -3.00 7.58 -11.99
CA ASN A 31 -3.96 8.12 -11.02
C ASN A 31 -3.26 9.06 -10.03
N THR A 32 -2.74 10.18 -10.51
CA THR A 32 -2.20 11.26 -9.67
C THR A 32 -3.32 12.25 -9.38
N ARG A 33 -4.02 12.11 -8.25
CA ARG A 33 -4.88 13.18 -7.72
C ARG A 33 -4.22 13.81 -6.48
N PRO A 34 -3.99 15.14 -6.46
CA PRO A 34 -3.67 15.85 -5.23
C PRO A 34 -4.99 16.09 -4.47
N LEU A 35 -5.02 15.79 -3.16
CA LEU A 35 -6.15 16.16 -2.30
C LEU A 35 -5.65 17.11 -1.21
N SER A 36 -6.09 18.36 -1.32
CA SER A 36 -5.94 19.41 -0.34
C SER A 36 -6.92 19.24 0.83
N ASN A 37 -6.44 19.63 2.02
CA ASN A 37 -7.14 20.09 3.21
C ASN A 37 -8.21 19.18 3.89
N GLY A 38 -7.90 18.80 5.14
CA GLY A 38 -8.84 18.96 6.26
C GLY A 38 -9.85 17.84 6.54
N ILE A 39 -9.44 16.85 7.34
CA ILE A 39 -10.23 16.18 8.39
C ILE A 39 -11.41 15.25 7.98
N THR A 40 -11.80 15.13 6.72
CA THR A 40 -12.84 14.15 6.28
C THR A 40 -12.39 13.08 5.27
N ALA A 41 -11.09 12.96 4.98
CA ALA A 41 -10.59 12.11 3.91
C ALA A 41 -9.96 10.76 4.33
N PHE A 42 -10.33 10.18 5.47
CA PHE A 42 -9.96 8.78 5.78
C PHE A 42 -10.93 7.74 5.19
N HIS A 43 -12.04 8.19 4.58
CA HIS A 43 -13.10 7.31 4.09
C HIS A 43 -12.95 6.81 2.65
N ASN A 44 -12.03 7.37 1.85
CA ASN A 44 -11.93 7.05 0.41
C ASN A 44 -10.56 6.51 -0.06
N ILE A 45 -9.63 6.19 0.85
CA ILE A 45 -8.34 5.60 0.50
C ILE A 45 -8.32 4.15 0.98
N MET A 46 -9.14 3.28 0.38
CA MET A 46 -8.99 1.83 0.54
C MET A 46 -9.58 0.96 -0.56
N VAL A 47 -10.37 1.48 -1.50
CA VAL A 47 -10.60 0.83 -2.80
C VAL A 47 -10.91 1.93 -3.81
N GLY A 48 -9.95 2.30 -4.65
CA GLY A 48 -10.22 3.16 -5.80
C GLY A 48 -10.80 2.34 -6.94
N LEU A 49 -12.11 2.43 -7.18
CA LEU A 49 -12.75 2.27 -8.49
C LEU A 49 -14.21 2.80 -8.45
N SER A 50 -14.42 3.89 -9.19
CA SER A 50 -15.62 4.31 -9.92
C SER A 50 -16.97 4.44 -9.18
N THR A 51 -17.33 5.67 -8.81
CA THR A 51 -18.72 6.16 -8.89
C THR A 51 -18.80 7.19 -10.03
N TYR A 52 -19.66 6.91 -11.03
CA TYR A 52 -20.15 7.90 -11.99
C TYR A 52 -21.61 8.20 -11.64
N HIS A 53 -21.97 9.47 -11.86
CA HIS A 53 -23.22 10.16 -11.53
C HIS A 53 -24.53 9.42 -11.84
N SER A 54 -25.53 9.66 -11.00
CA SER A 54 -26.87 10.04 -11.44
C SER A 54 -27.49 10.93 -10.36
N ASP A 55 -27.86 12.14 -10.77
CA ASP A 55 -28.59 13.12 -9.97
C ASP A 55 -30.01 12.64 -9.67
N ALA A 56 -30.51 12.97 -8.48
CA ALA A 56 -31.93 13.25 -8.23
C ALA A 56 -32.08 13.93 -6.87
N ASP A 57 -32.75 15.08 -6.90
CA ASP A 57 -33.24 15.86 -5.76
C ASP A 57 -34.02 15.01 -4.74
N ASP A 58 -33.93 15.34 -3.45
CA ASP A 58 -35.07 15.87 -2.68
C ASP A 58 -34.64 16.30 -1.27
N SER A 59 -35.43 17.23 -0.79
CA SER A 59 -35.32 18.18 0.28
C SER A 59 -35.57 17.64 1.71
N THR A 60 -35.14 18.47 2.68
CA THR A 60 -35.77 18.68 3.99
C THR A 60 -35.57 17.64 5.11
N ARG A 61 -34.72 17.96 6.10
CA ARG A 61 -35.17 18.24 7.49
C ARG A 61 -34.04 18.70 8.42
N ARG A 62 -34.30 19.84 9.07
CA ARG A 62 -33.54 20.44 10.17
C ARG A 62 -33.58 19.54 11.40
N GLY A 63 -32.42 19.33 12.04
CA GLY A 63 -32.29 18.68 13.35
C GLY A 63 -31.11 19.24 14.13
N ARG A 64 -31.39 20.25 14.96
CA ARG A 64 -30.44 20.98 15.82
C ARG A 64 -30.20 20.16 17.09
N ILE A 65 -28.98 19.65 17.33
CA ILE A 65 -28.62 19.06 18.63
C ILE A 65 -27.37 19.73 19.20
N ARG A 66 -27.57 20.34 20.37
CA ARG A 66 -26.62 21.13 21.16
C ARG A 66 -25.45 20.26 21.65
N ARG A 67 -24.23 20.78 21.48
CA ARG A 67 -23.01 20.30 22.15
C ARG A 67 -23.10 20.63 23.65
N LYS A 68 -22.93 19.63 24.52
CA LYS A 68 -22.45 19.83 25.90
C LYS A 68 -20.98 19.41 25.92
N GLN A 69 -20.08 20.39 26.07
CA GLN A 69 -18.69 20.16 26.43
C GLN A 69 -18.62 19.94 27.95
N GLN A 70 -17.90 18.90 28.36
CA GLN A 70 -17.41 18.77 29.74
C GLN A 70 -15.87 18.71 29.71
N PRO A 71 -15.20 19.35 30.70
CA PRO A 71 -13.76 19.56 30.68
C PRO A 71 -13.00 18.30 31.10
N ILE A 72 -11.95 17.95 30.35
CA ILE A 72 -11.01 16.89 30.70
C ILE A 72 -9.93 17.51 31.59
N LYS A 73 -9.79 17.00 32.82
CA LYS A 73 -8.69 17.33 33.75
C LYS A 73 -7.39 16.64 33.28
N PRO A 74 -6.22 17.27 33.41
CA PRO A 74 -4.94 16.64 33.07
C PRO A 74 -4.56 15.62 34.16
N LEU A 75 -4.28 14.38 33.77
CA LEU A 75 -3.58 13.43 34.62
C LEU A 75 -2.08 13.50 34.34
N ASP A 76 -1.38 13.79 35.42
CA ASP A 76 0.07 13.84 35.60
C ASP A 76 0.68 12.43 35.48
N GLU A 77 1.57 12.24 34.51
CA GLU A 77 2.47 11.09 34.47
C GLU A 77 3.81 11.49 33.82
N THR A 78 4.40 12.57 34.33
CA THR A 78 5.79 12.94 34.04
C THR A 78 6.74 12.29 35.03
N ARG A 79 7.20 11.06 34.75
CA ARG A 79 8.45 10.48 35.30
C ARG A 79 8.69 9.09 34.71
N LYS A 80 9.51 9.00 33.65
CA LYS A 80 10.42 7.85 33.34
C LYS A 80 11.19 7.90 32.00
N TYR A 81 11.28 9.05 31.33
CA TYR A 81 12.22 9.22 30.21
C TYR A 81 13.02 10.53 30.36
N CYS A 82 13.83 10.61 31.43
CA CYS A 82 14.82 11.67 31.61
C CYS A 82 16.19 11.03 31.73
N SER A 83 16.80 10.68 30.59
CA SER A 83 18.26 10.41 30.43
C SER A 83 18.67 10.30 28.96
N PHE A 84 18.18 11.18 28.08
CA PHE A 84 18.66 11.25 26.68
C PHE A 84 19.01 12.70 26.24
N SER A 85 19.28 13.59 27.19
CA SER A 85 19.46 15.03 26.92
C SER A 85 20.89 15.54 27.10
N ILE A 86 21.92 14.69 27.00
CA ILE A 86 23.31 15.15 27.01
C ILE A 86 24.10 14.35 25.98
N PHE A 87 24.06 14.75 24.69
CA PHE A 87 25.18 14.55 23.75
C PHE A 87 24.97 15.19 22.35
N ILE A 88 24.51 16.43 22.24
CA ILE A 88 24.60 17.14 20.93
C ILE A 88 25.09 18.56 21.14
N ASN A 89 26.38 18.69 21.47
CA ASN A 89 27.14 19.91 21.22
C ASN A 89 28.57 19.50 20.85
N GLY A 90 28.95 19.70 19.57
CA GLY A 90 30.36 19.83 19.22
C GLY A 90 31.05 18.66 18.50
N PHE A 91 30.38 17.87 17.66
CA PHE A 91 31.09 16.95 16.77
C PHE A 91 30.68 17.11 15.31
N LYS A 92 31.69 17.17 14.43
CA LYS A 92 31.57 17.02 12.97
C LYS A 92 31.15 15.57 12.64
N THR A 93 29.95 15.17 13.04
CA THR A 93 29.39 13.80 12.91
C THR A 93 28.05 13.80 12.16
N GLY A 94 27.97 14.56 11.06
CA GLY A 94 26.75 14.63 10.23
C GLY A 94 26.23 13.26 9.77
N LEU A 95 27.14 12.30 9.53
CA LEU A 95 26.78 10.94 9.09
C LEU A 95 26.20 10.03 10.19
N PHE A 96 26.69 10.12 11.42
CA PHE A 96 26.27 9.20 12.49
C PHE A 96 24.83 9.48 12.93
N HIS A 97 24.44 10.76 12.97
CA HIS A 97 23.08 11.14 13.36
C HIS A 97 22.03 10.66 12.35
N TRP A 98 22.33 10.74 11.04
CA TRP A 98 21.42 10.22 10.00
C TRP A 98 21.20 8.73 10.11
N PHE A 99 22.25 7.96 10.42
CA PHE A 99 22.13 6.51 10.58
C PHE A 99 21.18 6.17 11.74
N VAL A 100 21.37 6.77 12.91
CA VAL A 100 20.49 6.50 14.07
C VAL A 100 19.03 6.85 13.77
N LEU A 101 18.77 7.99 13.14
CA LEU A 101 17.40 8.41 12.77
C LEU A 101 16.77 7.47 11.74
N LEU A 102 17.55 6.99 10.76
CA LEU A 102 17.07 6.10 9.70
C LEU A 102 16.67 4.71 10.23
N TYR A 103 17.33 4.22 11.27
CA TYR A 103 17.03 2.93 11.92
C TYR A 103 16.05 3.03 13.10
N THR A 104 15.48 4.20 13.35
CA THR A 104 14.41 4.41 14.34
C THR A 104 13.03 4.13 13.74
N ASP A 105 12.10 3.61 14.54
CA ASP A 105 10.71 3.41 14.13
C ASP A 105 10.00 4.75 13.82
N LEU A 106 9.06 4.73 12.87
CA LEU A 106 8.40 5.93 12.38
C LEU A 106 7.60 6.66 13.49
N PRO A 107 6.89 5.97 14.42
CA PRO A 107 6.31 6.60 15.59
C PRO A 107 7.32 7.37 16.45
N SER A 108 8.42 6.77 16.84
CA SER A 108 9.47 7.42 17.65
C SER A 108 10.15 8.56 16.90
N LEU A 109 10.46 8.38 15.62
CA LEU A 109 11.02 9.42 14.77
C LEU A 109 10.11 10.64 14.67
N THR A 110 8.80 10.42 14.51
CA THR A 110 7.81 11.51 14.45
C THR A 110 7.61 12.19 15.81
N ARG A 111 7.72 11.45 16.92
CA ARG A 111 7.74 12.05 18.27
C ARG A 111 8.98 12.93 18.46
N PHE A 112 10.17 12.43 18.08
CA PHE A 112 11.42 13.18 18.16
C PHE A 112 11.37 14.46 17.32
N ARG A 113 10.87 14.38 16.08
CA ARG A 113 10.65 15.54 15.19
C ARG A 113 9.85 16.67 15.84
N ARG A 114 8.98 16.37 16.81
CA ARG A 114 8.11 17.34 17.50
C ARG A 114 8.72 17.96 18.75
N VAL A 115 9.90 17.53 19.19
CA VAL A 115 10.51 17.98 20.46
C VAL A 115 10.96 19.44 20.39
N ASN A 116 11.63 19.85 19.31
CA ASN A 116 12.04 21.23 19.06
C ASN A 116 12.38 21.45 17.58
N ARG A 117 12.66 22.70 17.17
CA ARG A 117 13.01 23.03 15.77
C ARG A 117 14.26 22.30 15.28
N ARG A 118 15.31 22.18 16.10
CA ARG A 118 16.53 21.47 15.70
C ARG A 118 16.25 19.99 15.42
N ALA A 119 15.45 19.33 16.26
CA ALA A 119 15.04 17.95 16.03
C ALA A 119 14.19 17.81 14.76
N MET A 120 13.33 18.79 14.48
CA MET A 120 12.58 18.86 13.23
C MET A 120 13.51 18.93 12.01
N ASP A 121 14.44 19.89 12.01
CA ASP A 121 15.39 20.10 10.92
C ASP A 121 16.28 18.87 10.69
N LEU A 122 16.70 18.20 11.78
CA LEU A 122 17.52 17.00 11.68
C LEU A 122 16.76 15.82 11.07
N VAL A 123 15.50 15.59 11.47
CA VAL A 123 14.68 14.53 10.88
C VAL A 123 14.34 14.84 9.43
N ASP A 124 14.00 16.09 9.12
CA ASP A 124 13.67 16.51 7.76
C ASP A 124 14.89 16.50 6.82
N SER A 125 16.11 16.58 7.37
CA SER A 125 17.35 16.42 6.60
C SER A 125 17.62 15.00 6.12
N VAL A 126 16.93 13.99 6.67
CA VAL A 126 17.10 12.58 6.25
C VAL A 126 16.43 12.36 4.89
N PRO A 127 17.18 12.10 3.81
CA PRO A 127 16.62 12.06 2.45
C PRO A 127 15.51 11.01 2.27
N GLN A 128 15.66 9.84 2.89
CA GLN A 128 14.68 8.76 2.84
C GLN A 128 13.36 9.17 3.49
N TYR A 129 13.43 9.81 4.66
CA TYR A 129 12.25 10.31 5.35
C TYR A 129 11.57 11.42 4.56
N ALA A 130 12.37 12.37 4.04
CA ALA A 130 11.88 13.46 3.20
C ALA A 130 11.17 12.94 1.93
N ALA A 131 11.73 11.93 1.26
CA ALA A 131 11.11 11.29 0.10
C ALA A 131 9.76 10.65 0.44
N ILE A 132 9.67 9.93 1.56
CA ILE A 132 8.43 9.31 2.03
C ILE A 132 7.36 10.39 2.33
N ILE A 133 7.72 11.44 3.07
CA ILE A 133 6.78 12.53 3.40
C ILE A 133 6.32 13.27 2.15
N LYS A 134 7.21 13.48 1.18
CA LYS A 134 6.91 14.14 -0.09
C LYS A 134 5.91 13.33 -0.94
N HIS A 135 6.12 12.03 -1.07
CA HIS A 135 5.38 11.21 -2.04
C HIS A 135 4.22 10.41 -1.46
N CYS A 136 4.28 10.04 -0.18
CA CYS A 136 3.27 9.19 0.46
C CYS A 136 3.03 9.54 1.94
N PRO A 137 2.66 10.79 2.27
CA PRO A 137 2.41 11.21 3.66
C PRO A 137 1.25 10.44 4.32
N ASN A 138 0.32 9.90 3.52
CA ASN A 138 -0.77 9.06 4.02
C ASN A 138 -0.28 7.74 4.63
N ILE A 139 0.85 7.20 4.16
CA ILE A 139 1.45 5.99 4.75
C ILE A 139 1.97 6.29 6.15
N ILE A 140 2.68 7.41 6.33
CA ILE A 140 3.11 7.86 7.66
C ILE A 140 1.91 8.07 8.58
N ARG A 141 0.86 8.76 8.11
CA ARG A 141 -0.38 8.92 8.89
C ARG A 141 -0.99 7.59 9.29
N ALA A 142 -1.04 6.62 8.38
CA ALA A 142 -1.57 5.29 8.67
C ALA A 142 -0.73 4.56 9.71
N ILE A 143 0.58 4.49 9.54
CA ILE A 143 1.54 3.87 10.47
C ILE A 143 1.38 4.44 11.88
N LEU A 144 1.34 5.77 12.01
CA LEU A 144 1.13 6.43 13.30
C LEU A 144 -0.25 6.14 13.90
N SER A 145 -1.28 6.13 13.07
CA SER A 145 -2.65 5.89 13.51
C SER A 145 -2.83 4.47 14.00
N ILE A 146 -2.24 3.48 13.33
CA ILE A 146 -2.30 2.07 13.71
C ILE A 146 -1.21 1.64 14.70
N GLN A 147 -0.30 2.55 15.07
CA GLN A 147 0.82 2.28 15.97
C GLN A 147 1.73 1.14 15.46
N ALA A 148 2.04 1.13 14.16
CA ALA A 148 3.00 0.18 13.62
C ALA A 148 4.43 0.63 13.99
N ASP A 149 5.10 -0.17 14.82
CA ASP A 149 6.43 0.09 15.40
C ASP A 149 7.43 -1.06 15.19
N SER A 150 7.03 -2.11 14.49
CA SER A 150 7.84 -3.30 14.20
C SER A 150 8.92 -3.10 13.12
N PHE A 151 8.92 -1.95 12.44
CA PHE A 151 9.88 -1.62 11.39
C PHE A 151 10.29 -0.15 11.43
N ASN A 152 11.47 0.14 10.88
CA ASN A 152 12.07 1.47 10.89
C ASN A 152 11.95 2.20 9.54
N CYS A 153 12.40 3.46 9.52
CA CYS A 153 12.35 4.31 8.33
C CYS A 153 13.14 3.69 7.16
N HIS A 154 14.26 3.03 7.45
CA HIS A 154 15.04 2.31 6.45
C HIS A 154 14.22 1.22 5.76
N VAL A 155 13.62 0.31 6.53
CA VAL A 155 12.83 -0.82 6.02
C VAL A 155 11.64 -0.33 5.20
N LEU A 156 10.96 0.73 5.65
CA LEU A 156 9.87 1.33 4.87
C LEU A 156 10.37 1.88 3.54
N TYR A 157 11.47 2.63 3.56
CA TYR A 157 12.04 3.23 2.35
C TYR A 157 12.51 2.17 1.36
N THR A 158 13.21 1.13 1.81
CA THR A 158 13.69 0.04 0.93
C THR A 158 12.51 -0.73 0.34
N THR A 159 11.47 -1.00 1.13
CA THR A 159 10.24 -1.66 0.65
C THR A 159 9.49 -0.79 -0.36
N LEU A 160 9.44 0.52 -0.14
CA LEU A 160 8.90 1.47 -1.11
C LEU A 160 9.75 1.54 -2.39
N SER A 161 11.05 1.26 -2.29
CA SER A 161 11.98 1.20 -3.42
C SER A 161 11.95 -0.13 -4.20
N THR A 162 10.97 -1.00 -3.94
CA THR A 162 10.69 -2.17 -4.79
C THR A 162 9.29 -2.09 -5.38
N THR A 163 9.07 -2.74 -6.52
CA THR A 163 7.75 -2.91 -7.15
C THR A 163 7.16 -4.30 -6.90
N ARG A 164 8.00 -5.25 -6.50
CA ARG A 164 7.70 -6.68 -6.48
C ARG A 164 6.98 -7.09 -5.20
N CYS A 165 6.01 -7.98 -5.33
CA CYS A 165 5.42 -8.70 -4.23
C CYS A 165 6.47 -9.62 -3.61
N PHE A 166 6.61 -9.55 -2.28
CA PHE A 166 7.55 -10.36 -1.50
C PHE A 166 7.39 -11.88 -1.73
N THR A 167 6.23 -12.32 -2.20
CA THR A 167 5.86 -13.73 -2.21
C THR A 167 5.69 -14.36 -3.59
N CYS A 168 5.29 -13.59 -4.61
CA CYS A 168 5.02 -14.13 -5.95
C CYS A 168 5.52 -13.25 -7.09
N GLU A 169 6.36 -12.24 -6.76
CA GLU A 169 7.03 -11.33 -7.71
C GLU A 169 6.15 -10.52 -8.65
N ARG A 170 4.82 -10.70 -8.65
CA ARG A 170 3.87 -9.78 -9.29
C ARG A 170 4.00 -8.38 -8.70
N PHE A 171 3.49 -7.36 -9.39
CA PHE A 171 3.42 -6.01 -8.83
C PHE A 171 2.69 -6.01 -7.48
N GLY A 172 3.37 -5.53 -6.44
CA GLY A 172 2.83 -5.43 -5.09
C GLY A 172 2.29 -4.05 -4.83
N ASP A 173 0.99 -3.86 -5.01
CA ASP A 173 0.33 -2.56 -4.82
C ASP A 173 0.21 -2.15 -3.33
N PRO A 174 -0.34 -2.99 -2.44
CA PRO A 174 -0.36 -2.70 -1.02
C PRO A 174 0.94 -3.06 -0.28
N LEU A 175 1.18 -2.31 0.81
CA LEU A 175 2.07 -2.69 1.91
C LEU A 175 1.24 -3.35 3.00
N TYR A 176 1.74 -4.47 3.51
CA TYR A 176 1.30 -5.08 4.75
C TYR A 176 2.03 -4.40 5.92
N LEU A 177 1.28 -3.68 6.74
CA LEU A 177 1.82 -2.75 7.74
C LEU A 177 2.19 -3.40 9.08
N ILE A 178 2.00 -4.72 9.26
CA ILE A 178 2.42 -5.36 10.52
C ILE A 178 3.92 -5.63 10.54
N ASP A 179 4.54 -5.86 9.38
CA ASP A 179 5.97 -6.14 9.24
C ASP A 179 6.63 -5.44 8.05
N CYS A 180 5.89 -4.53 7.39
CA CYS A 180 6.31 -3.76 6.22
C CYS A 180 6.72 -4.62 5.01
N ARG A 181 5.90 -5.59 4.60
CA ARG A 181 6.08 -6.32 3.33
C ARG A 181 5.24 -5.76 2.20
N ARG A 182 5.82 -5.62 1.00
CA ARG A 182 5.07 -5.31 -0.23
C ARG A 182 4.40 -6.57 -0.76
N VAL A 183 3.09 -6.52 -1.00
CA VAL A 183 2.29 -7.70 -1.36
C VAL A 183 1.31 -7.40 -2.49
N CYS A 184 1.02 -8.36 -3.36
CA CYS A 184 0.00 -8.18 -4.40
C CYS A 184 -1.40 -8.49 -3.85
N TYR A 185 -2.43 -8.08 -4.60
CA TYR A 185 -3.83 -8.30 -4.21
C TYR A 185 -4.15 -9.76 -3.89
N PHE A 186 -3.66 -10.69 -4.71
CA PHE A 186 -3.94 -12.11 -4.55
C PHE A 186 -3.26 -12.72 -3.32
N CYS A 187 -2.02 -12.32 -3.06
CA CYS A 187 -1.28 -12.80 -1.90
C CYS A 187 -1.97 -12.37 -0.60
N PHE A 188 -2.25 -11.08 -0.41
CA PHE A 188 -2.80 -10.63 0.87
C PHE A 188 -4.23 -11.14 1.11
N THR A 189 -5.01 -11.39 0.05
CA THR A 189 -6.38 -11.90 0.17
C THR A 189 -6.43 -13.40 0.42
N ARG A 190 -5.47 -14.19 -0.06
CA ARG A 190 -5.58 -15.66 -0.04
C ARG A 190 -4.58 -16.37 0.85
N ARG A 191 -3.37 -15.82 1.03
CA ARG A 191 -2.36 -16.48 1.86
C ARG A 191 -2.64 -16.25 3.33
N LEU A 192 -2.49 -17.29 4.13
CA LEU A 192 -2.70 -17.23 5.57
C LEU A 192 -1.68 -16.34 6.27
N GLU A 193 -0.47 -16.24 5.72
CA GLU A 193 0.61 -15.37 6.19
C GLU A 193 0.14 -13.91 6.36
N TYR A 194 -0.74 -13.44 5.47
CA TYR A 194 -1.29 -12.09 5.47
C TYR A 194 -2.72 -12.03 6.04
N PHE A 195 -3.07 -13.00 6.89
CA PHE A 195 -4.32 -13.01 7.65
C PHE A 195 -4.02 -12.74 9.14
N PRO A 196 -4.09 -11.48 9.59
CA PRO A 196 -3.74 -11.12 10.95
C PRO A 196 -4.61 -11.82 11.99
N LEU A 197 -4.01 -12.13 13.13
CA LEU A 197 -4.70 -12.74 14.26
C LEU A 197 -5.22 -11.67 15.21
N THR A 198 -6.46 -11.80 15.67
CA THR A 198 -6.95 -10.99 16.80
C THR A 198 -6.31 -11.46 18.10
N ILE A 199 -6.26 -10.59 19.11
CA ILE A 199 -5.72 -10.95 20.44
C ILE A 199 -6.26 -12.28 21.01
N GLY A 200 -7.55 -12.57 20.82
CA GLY A 200 -8.16 -13.82 21.30
C GLY A 200 -7.57 -15.05 20.61
N ARG A 201 -7.40 -15.01 19.28
CA ARG A 201 -6.78 -16.09 18.50
C ARG A 201 -5.29 -16.18 18.70
N ALA A 202 -4.59 -15.05 18.79
CA ALA A 202 -3.16 -15.05 19.07
C ALA A 202 -2.88 -15.66 20.45
N SER A 203 -3.65 -15.26 21.48
CA SER A 203 -3.45 -15.77 22.85
C SER A 203 -3.70 -17.27 22.96
N SER A 204 -4.61 -17.86 22.16
CA SER A 204 -4.86 -19.31 22.24
C SER A 204 -3.67 -20.16 21.83
N PHE A 205 -2.72 -19.62 21.05
CA PHE A 205 -1.48 -20.31 20.70
C PHE A 205 -0.44 -20.32 21.83
N PHE A 206 -0.64 -19.48 22.85
CA PHE A 206 0.20 -19.43 24.06
C PHE A 206 -0.51 -20.07 25.26
N ALA A 207 -1.49 -20.94 25.02
CA ALA A 207 -2.20 -21.64 26.09
C ALA A 207 -1.29 -22.68 26.75
N PRO A 208 -1.13 -22.65 28.10
CA PRO A 208 -0.40 -23.70 28.79
C PRO A 208 -1.18 -25.01 28.68
N ASN A 209 -0.52 -26.06 28.20
CA ASN A 209 -1.08 -27.40 28.18
C ASN A 209 -1.26 -27.88 29.63
N GLY A 210 -2.49 -27.78 30.12
CA GLY A 210 -3.03 -28.49 31.29
C GLY A 210 -2.11 -28.63 32.50
N THR A 211 -2.01 -27.60 33.35
CA THR A 211 -1.91 -27.76 34.81
C THR A 211 -2.17 -26.42 35.48
N GLN A 212 -3.31 -26.30 36.16
CA GLN A 212 -3.70 -25.10 36.90
C GLN A 212 -2.81 -24.93 38.14
N ARG A 213 -1.73 -24.16 38.02
CA ARG A 213 -1.09 -23.52 39.19
C ARG A 213 -1.86 -22.25 39.55
N ARG A 214 -2.11 -22.02 40.84
CA ARG A 214 -2.82 -20.83 41.36
C ARG A 214 -2.16 -19.47 40.98
N ASN A 215 -0.92 -19.51 40.47
CA ASN A 215 -0.14 -18.38 39.95
C ASN A 215 0.23 -18.53 38.46
N ALA A 216 -0.51 -19.32 37.68
CA ALA A 216 -0.19 -19.57 36.28
C ALA A 216 -0.32 -18.30 35.43
N ILE A 217 0.75 -17.96 34.72
CA ILE A 217 0.78 -16.89 33.72
C ILE A 217 -0.31 -17.18 32.68
N THR A 218 -1.20 -16.22 32.45
CA THR A 218 -2.26 -16.33 31.45
C THR A 218 -1.67 -16.35 30.04
N SER A 219 -2.36 -16.98 29.09
CA SER A 219 -1.93 -17.01 27.69
C SER A 219 -1.74 -15.60 27.09
N ARG A 220 -2.52 -14.62 27.58
CA ARG A 220 -2.34 -13.20 27.23
C ARG A 220 -1.03 -12.61 27.76
N GLN A 221 -0.61 -12.99 28.97
CA GLN A 221 0.66 -12.56 29.53
C GLN A 221 1.83 -13.19 28.76
N HIS A 222 1.72 -14.46 28.36
CA HIS A 222 2.71 -15.08 27.48
C HIS A 222 2.79 -14.39 26.11
N LEU A 223 1.66 -14.09 25.48
CA LEU A 223 1.63 -13.33 24.23
C LEU A 223 2.30 -11.95 24.38
N ARG A 224 2.03 -11.25 25.50
CA ARG A 224 2.67 -9.95 25.79
C ARG A 224 4.17 -10.08 26.02
N ALA A 225 4.61 -11.13 26.71
CA ALA A 225 6.04 -11.39 26.95
C ALA A 225 6.78 -11.76 25.64
N ALA A 226 6.13 -12.51 24.75
CA ALA A 226 6.66 -12.81 23.42
C ALA A 226 6.74 -11.57 22.51
N ASN A 227 5.90 -10.56 22.77
CA ASN A 227 5.84 -9.29 22.06
C ASN A 227 5.92 -9.42 20.52
N PRO A 228 5.09 -10.25 19.87
CA PRO A 228 5.11 -10.39 18.42
C PRO A 228 4.66 -9.09 17.72
N PRO A 229 5.14 -8.82 16.49
CA PRO A 229 4.71 -7.68 15.68
C PRO A 229 3.19 -7.55 15.65
N SER A 230 2.69 -6.36 15.98
CA SER A 230 1.27 -6.09 16.07
C SER A 230 0.93 -4.66 15.68
N VAL A 231 -0.32 -4.45 15.27
CA VAL A 231 -0.88 -3.12 14.98
C VAL A 231 -2.26 -3.00 15.61
N LEU A 232 -2.69 -1.76 15.86
CA LEU A 232 -4.01 -1.45 16.35
C LEU A 232 -4.89 -0.92 15.20
N SER A 233 -5.86 -1.71 14.76
CA SER A 233 -6.72 -1.35 13.63
C SER A 233 -7.49 -0.05 13.85
N LEU A 234 -8.00 0.53 12.76
CA LEU A 234 -8.91 1.67 12.82
C LEU A 234 -10.37 1.18 12.80
N PRO A 235 -11.31 1.96 13.38
CA PRO A 235 -12.71 1.78 13.09
C PRO A 235 -12.99 2.19 11.65
N GLY A 236 -13.92 1.51 10.98
CA GLY A 236 -14.27 1.82 9.60
C GLY A 236 -15.09 0.75 8.92
N ARG A 237 -15.42 0.99 7.65
CA ARG A 237 -16.03 -0.01 6.78
C ARG A 237 -14.93 -0.63 5.92
N TYR A 238 -14.81 -1.94 6.01
CA TYR A 238 -13.80 -2.72 5.30
C TYR A 238 -14.47 -3.68 4.31
N CYS A 239 -13.83 -3.89 3.16
CA CYS A 239 -14.34 -4.67 2.01
C CYS A 239 -15.57 -4.02 1.35
N THR A 240 -15.68 -3.98 0.02
CA THR A 240 -16.92 -3.52 -0.62
C THR A 240 -17.90 -4.69 -0.74
N ALA A 241 -19.10 -4.55 -0.16
CA ALA A 241 -20.24 -5.38 -0.55
C ALA A 241 -20.74 -4.85 -1.90
N TRP A 242 -20.72 -5.68 -2.94
CA TRP A 242 -21.19 -5.28 -4.28
C TRP A 242 -22.70 -5.00 -4.34
N ALA A 243 -23.47 -5.39 -3.31
CA ALA A 243 -24.92 -5.33 -3.30
C ALA A 243 -25.51 -4.29 -2.32
N SER A 244 -24.73 -3.72 -1.41
CA SER A 244 -25.22 -2.76 -0.42
C SER A 244 -24.10 -1.78 -0.10
N GLY A 245 -24.37 -0.48 -0.21
CA GLY A 245 -23.42 0.64 -0.10
C GLY A 245 -22.74 0.79 1.27
N GLY A 246 -22.01 -0.23 1.70
CA GLY A 246 -21.22 -0.20 2.92
C GLY A 246 -20.57 -1.54 3.19
N GLY A 247 -19.24 -1.53 3.28
CA GLY A 247 -18.47 -2.68 3.76
C GLY A 247 -18.83 -3.13 5.16
N ASN A 248 -18.20 -4.22 5.59
CA ASN A 248 -18.29 -4.75 6.94
C ASN A 248 -17.85 -3.66 7.94
N LEU A 249 -18.81 -3.17 8.73
CA LEU A 249 -18.56 -2.11 9.69
C LEU A 249 -17.87 -2.67 10.93
N VAL A 250 -16.69 -2.14 11.23
CA VAL A 250 -15.92 -2.46 12.41
C VAL A 250 -15.84 -1.21 13.26
N ARG A 251 -16.52 -1.23 14.41
CA ARG A 251 -16.68 -0.06 15.28
C ARG A 251 -15.55 0.11 16.28
N LYS A 252 -14.90 -0.99 16.68
CA LYS A 252 -13.86 -1.01 17.70
C LYS A 252 -12.50 -1.23 17.06
N ARG A 253 -11.48 -0.60 17.63
CA ARG A 253 -10.08 -0.91 17.29
C ARG A 253 -9.77 -2.31 17.76
N LEU A 254 -9.11 -3.09 16.92
CA LEU A 254 -8.70 -4.46 17.18
C LEU A 254 -7.18 -4.52 17.20
N GLN A 255 -6.61 -5.19 18.19
CA GLN A 255 -5.19 -5.52 18.15
C GLN A 255 -5.00 -6.73 17.23
N LEU A 256 -4.21 -6.52 16.18
CA LEU A 256 -3.92 -7.47 15.12
C LEU A 256 -2.46 -7.87 15.19
N PHE A 257 -2.18 -9.16 15.20
CA PHE A 257 -0.84 -9.72 15.27
C PHE A 257 -0.47 -10.38 13.94
N ASP A 258 0.82 -10.32 13.59
CA ASP A 258 1.34 -11.10 12.47
C ASP A 258 1.15 -12.59 12.76
N ARG A 259 0.55 -13.30 11.81
CA ARG A 259 0.33 -14.75 11.91
C ARG A 259 1.65 -15.50 11.91
N GLY A 260 2.60 -15.14 11.04
CA GLY A 260 3.87 -15.86 10.91
C GLY A 260 4.75 -15.71 12.16
N ALA A 261 4.65 -14.57 12.85
CA ALA A 261 5.34 -14.35 14.11
C ALA A 261 4.72 -15.10 15.30
N VAL A 262 3.42 -15.39 15.26
CA VAL A 262 2.70 -16.12 16.33
C VAL A 262 2.70 -17.63 16.09
N ILE A 263 2.60 -18.06 14.83
CA ILE A 263 2.49 -19.46 14.43
C ILE A 263 3.70 -19.80 13.57
N GLN A 264 4.66 -20.53 14.13
CA GLN A 264 5.83 -20.99 13.39
C GLN A 264 5.49 -22.15 12.43
N ASP A 265 4.57 -23.04 12.82
CA ASP A 265 4.08 -24.15 11.98
C ASP A 265 2.73 -23.82 11.31
N LEU A 266 2.79 -23.18 10.15
CA LEU A 266 1.61 -22.86 9.34
C LEU A 266 0.86 -24.09 8.80
N ALA A 267 1.46 -25.28 8.89
CA ALA A 267 0.93 -26.52 8.33
C ALA A 267 -0.21 -27.17 9.14
N GLY A 268 -0.37 -26.83 10.44
CA GLY A 268 -1.23 -27.62 11.33
C GLY A 268 -2.31 -26.88 12.12
N SER A 269 -2.32 -25.55 12.17
CA SER A 269 -3.11 -24.82 13.17
C SER A 269 -4.26 -23.98 12.59
N GLY A 270 -5.49 -24.45 12.83
CA GLY A 270 -6.70 -23.63 12.84
C GLY A 270 -6.94 -22.83 11.56
N LEU A 271 -7.22 -23.54 10.46
CA LEU A 271 -7.78 -22.93 9.25
C LEU A 271 -9.10 -22.23 9.62
N PRO A 272 -9.33 -20.98 9.18
CA PRO A 272 -10.65 -20.38 9.28
C PRO A 272 -11.67 -21.28 8.55
N LYS A 273 -12.67 -21.81 9.26
CA LYS A 273 -13.74 -22.67 8.69
C LYS A 273 -14.57 -21.96 7.60
N VAL A 274 -14.47 -20.63 7.46
CA VAL A 274 -15.18 -19.85 6.45
C VAL A 274 -14.20 -18.83 5.86
N ASP A 275 -13.34 -19.27 4.94
CA ASP A 275 -12.46 -18.35 4.22
C ASP A 275 -13.19 -17.78 3.00
N LYS A 276 -13.85 -16.63 3.20
CA LYS A 276 -14.16 -15.74 2.08
C LYS A 276 -12.94 -14.83 1.88
N THR A 277 -11.84 -15.41 1.38
CA THR A 277 -10.52 -14.80 1.12
C THR A 277 -10.58 -13.31 0.72
N THR A 278 -11.47 -12.97 -0.20
CA THR A 278 -11.60 -11.61 -0.76
C THR A 278 -12.51 -10.65 0.01
N ARG A 279 -13.22 -11.12 1.03
CA ARG A 279 -14.22 -10.34 1.80
C ARG A 279 -13.93 -10.27 3.29
N GLU A 280 -12.82 -10.85 3.74
CA GLU A 280 -12.43 -10.89 5.15
C GLU A 280 -11.87 -9.55 5.64
N PRO A 281 -12.59 -8.79 6.49
CA PRO A 281 -12.19 -7.44 6.94
C PRO A 281 -10.81 -7.35 7.57
N LEU A 282 -10.39 -8.38 8.32
CA LEU A 282 -9.12 -8.36 9.03
C LEU A 282 -7.92 -8.21 8.09
N ARG A 283 -8.01 -8.75 6.87
CA ARG A 283 -6.97 -8.61 5.84
C ARG A 283 -6.80 -7.18 5.37
N PHE A 284 -7.90 -6.44 5.28
CA PHE A 284 -7.89 -5.05 4.82
C PHE A 284 -7.43 -4.08 5.91
N MET A 285 -7.65 -4.40 7.19
CA MET A 285 -7.25 -3.54 8.31
C MET A 285 -5.76 -3.31 8.46
N ALA A 286 -4.93 -4.18 7.87
CA ALA A 286 -3.48 -4.17 8.02
C ALA A 286 -2.75 -3.82 6.71
N ILE A 287 -3.46 -3.33 5.69
CA ILE A 287 -2.85 -2.96 4.41
C ILE A 287 -3.09 -1.49 4.05
N ILE A 288 -2.18 -0.94 3.25
CA ILE A 288 -2.35 0.35 2.61
C ILE A 288 -1.76 0.31 1.21
N THR A 289 -2.42 0.91 0.22
CA THR A 289 -1.85 1.11 -1.13
C THR A 289 -0.64 2.04 -1.04
N ALA A 290 0.45 1.67 -1.69
CA ALA A 290 1.68 2.45 -1.63
C ALA A 290 2.33 2.63 -3.01
N PRO A 291 2.89 3.83 -3.28
CA PRO A 291 3.66 4.00 -4.49
C PRO A 291 4.96 3.19 -4.40
N HIS A 292 5.58 3.03 -5.54
CA HIS A 292 6.98 2.67 -5.64
C HIS A 292 7.82 3.94 -5.87
N LEU A 293 8.89 4.09 -5.09
CA LEU A 293 9.82 5.21 -5.18
C LEU A 293 10.97 4.85 -6.12
N PHE A 294 11.21 5.70 -7.11
CA PHE A 294 12.28 5.56 -8.10
C PHE A 294 13.42 6.53 -7.84
N ASP A 295 14.56 6.30 -8.49
CA ASP A 295 15.70 7.22 -8.59
C ASP A 295 16.25 7.67 -7.24
N SER A 296 16.18 6.80 -6.22
CA SER A 296 16.50 7.12 -4.82
C SER A 296 15.51 8.09 -4.14
N GLY A 297 14.22 8.04 -4.50
CA GLY A 297 13.16 8.80 -3.84
C GLY A 297 12.67 10.12 -4.46
N PRO A 298 13.22 10.69 -5.56
CA PRO A 298 12.68 11.89 -6.19
C PRO A 298 11.33 11.71 -6.91
N ARG A 299 11.01 10.47 -7.31
CA ARG A 299 9.86 10.14 -8.15
C ARG A 299 9.08 8.98 -7.57
N ALA A 300 7.78 8.94 -7.85
CA ALA A 300 6.87 7.91 -7.37
C ALA A 300 5.91 7.46 -8.48
N ASP A 301 5.63 6.15 -8.56
CA ASP A 301 4.65 5.55 -9.48
C ASP A 301 3.76 4.58 -8.71
N TRP A 302 2.51 4.46 -9.13
CA TRP A 302 1.48 3.63 -8.49
C TRP A 302 1.17 2.35 -9.28
N GLY A 303 1.87 2.13 -10.40
CA GLY A 303 1.62 1.06 -11.34
C GLY A 303 0.40 1.31 -12.22
N TYR A 304 0.29 0.52 -13.29
CA TYR A 304 -0.74 0.65 -14.31
C TYR A 304 -1.71 -0.53 -14.24
N PHE A 305 -3.00 -0.25 -14.46
CA PHE A 305 -4.00 -1.28 -14.76
C PHE A 305 -4.26 -1.33 -16.27
N CYS A 306 -4.59 -2.50 -16.81
CA CYS A 306 -5.05 -2.61 -18.18
C CYS A 306 -6.57 -2.42 -18.28
N LEU A 307 -7.01 -1.38 -18.99
CA LEU A 307 -8.44 -1.14 -19.27
C LEU A 307 -9.07 -2.28 -20.07
N GLY A 308 -8.31 -2.89 -20.99
CA GLY A 308 -8.75 -4.05 -21.76
C GLY A 308 -8.96 -5.32 -20.93
N CYS A 309 -8.49 -5.34 -19.68
CA CYS A 309 -8.67 -6.44 -18.73
C CYS A 309 -9.68 -6.11 -17.62
N LYS A 310 -10.42 -5.00 -17.72
CA LYS A 310 -11.29 -4.50 -16.64
C LYS A 310 -12.34 -5.51 -16.19
N GLU A 311 -12.77 -6.39 -17.07
CA GLU A 311 -13.78 -7.42 -16.80
C GLU A 311 -13.18 -8.83 -16.73
N GLU A 312 -11.88 -8.95 -16.99
CA GLU A 312 -11.19 -10.23 -17.02
C GLU A 312 -10.94 -10.74 -15.60
N LYS A 313 -11.27 -12.03 -15.40
CA LYS A 313 -11.19 -12.71 -14.11
C LYS A 313 -10.15 -13.84 -14.09
N GLU A 314 -9.45 -14.07 -15.20
CA GLU A 314 -8.44 -15.13 -15.30
C GLU A 314 -7.10 -14.65 -14.75
N GLU A 315 -6.81 -15.01 -13.50
CA GLU A 315 -5.59 -14.58 -12.82
C GLU A 315 -4.29 -15.06 -13.48
N LYS A 316 -4.28 -16.24 -14.11
CA LYS A 316 -3.06 -16.76 -14.72
C LYS A 316 -2.62 -15.95 -15.93
N THR A 317 -3.53 -15.16 -16.52
CA THR A 317 -3.28 -14.45 -17.77
C THR A 317 -3.56 -12.96 -17.65
N LYS A 318 -4.82 -12.60 -17.43
CA LYS A 318 -5.35 -11.24 -17.49
C LYS A 318 -6.40 -11.11 -16.40
N HIS A 319 -6.12 -10.39 -15.33
CA HIS A 319 -7.11 -10.13 -14.28
C HIS A 319 -7.12 -8.64 -13.96
N PHE A 320 -8.32 -8.06 -13.82
CA PHE A 320 -8.53 -6.62 -13.63
C PHE A 320 -7.83 -5.97 -12.42
N ARG A 321 -7.28 -6.80 -11.52
CA ARG A 321 -6.57 -6.39 -10.29
C ARG A 321 -5.06 -6.56 -10.39
N ILE A 322 -4.55 -7.09 -11.51
CA ILE A 322 -3.12 -7.11 -11.77
C ILE A 322 -2.71 -5.68 -12.12
N LYS A 323 -1.70 -5.19 -11.39
CA LYS A 323 -0.96 -3.99 -11.75
C LYS A 323 0.34 -4.39 -12.41
N TYR A 324 0.90 -3.45 -13.17
CA TYR A 324 2.11 -3.62 -13.95
C TYR A 324 3.02 -2.41 -13.76
N THR A 325 4.33 -2.58 -13.90
CA THR A 325 5.23 -1.46 -14.20
C THR A 325 4.97 -0.93 -15.62
N ARG A 326 5.63 0.16 -16.00
CA ARG A 326 5.52 0.74 -17.35
C ARG A 326 6.01 -0.23 -18.43
N GLU A 327 7.08 -0.94 -18.14
CA GLU A 327 7.69 -1.93 -19.02
C GLU A 327 6.76 -3.14 -19.14
N GLU A 328 6.30 -3.67 -18.01
CA GLU A 328 5.41 -4.83 -17.97
C GLU A 328 4.05 -4.57 -18.64
N VAL A 329 3.49 -3.36 -18.53
CA VAL A 329 2.22 -3.06 -19.20
C VAL A 329 2.40 -3.00 -20.72
N SER A 330 3.57 -2.56 -21.18
CA SER A 330 3.92 -2.54 -22.60
C SER A 330 4.06 -3.97 -23.14
N GLU A 331 4.74 -4.85 -22.41
CA GLU A 331 4.83 -6.28 -22.71
C GLU A 331 3.47 -6.97 -22.68
N HIS A 332 2.62 -6.63 -21.70
CA HIS A 332 1.25 -7.12 -21.62
C HIS A 332 0.43 -6.74 -22.85
N ILE A 333 0.50 -5.48 -23.29
CA ILE A 333 -0.17 -5.02 -24.51
C ILE A 333 0.40 -5.71 -25.74
N ALA A 334 1.72 -5.88 -25.84
CA ALA A 334 2.35 -6.58 -26.96
C ALA A 334 1.89 -8.05 -27.04
N LYS A 335 1.79 -8.73 -25.89
CA LYS A 335 1.37 -10.13 -25.81
C LYS A 335 -0.11 -10.35 -26.12
N TYR A 336 -0.98 -9.45 -25.66
CA TYR A 336 -2.43 -9.65 -25.73
C TYR A 336 -3.12 -8.80 -26.80
N GLY A 337 -2.39 -7.97 -27.51
CA GLY A 337 -2.90 -7.09 -28.55
C GLY A 337 -3.30 -5.70 -28.02
N PRO A 338 -3.49 -4.73 -28.93
CA PRO A 338 -3.85 -3.36 -28.55
C PRO A 338 -5.22 -3.33 -27.87
N VAL A 339 -5.36 -2.40 -26.91
CA VAL A 339 -6.64 -2.13 -26.24
C VAL A 339 -7.44 -1.16 -27.11
N LYS A 340 -8.65 -1.57 -27.51
CA LYS A 340 -9.60 -0.70 -28.23
C LYS A 340 -10.93 -0.66 -27.52
N GLU A 341 -11.64 0.44 -27.71
CA GLU A 341 -13.02 0.58 -27.25
C GLU A 341 -13.92 -0.37 -28.05
N THR A 342 -14.87 -1.02 -27.38
CA THR A 342 -15.80 -1.93 -28.02
C THR A 342 -16.81 -1.15 -28.85
N PRO A 343 -17.05 -1.50 -30.13
CA PRO A 343 -18.00 -0.77 -30.97
C PRO A 343 -19.45 -0.80 -30.44
N ARG A 344 -19.78 -1.83 -29.65
CA ARG A 344 -21.14 -2.09 -29.17
C ARG A 344 -21.51 -1.35 -27.89
N ILE A 345 -20.54 -0.96 -27.07
CA ILE A 345 -20.77 -0.34 -25.76
C ILE A 345 -19.70 0.74 -25.53
N PRO A 346 -20.10 2.03 -25.59
CA PRO A 346 -19.19 3.14 -25.28
C PRO A 346 -18.61 3.03 -23.86
N GLY A 347 -17.34 3.38 -23.70
CA GLY A 347 -16.57 3.34 -22.45
C GLY A 347 -16.07 1.96 -22.04
N ARG A 348 -16.38 0.90 -22.80
CA ARG A 348 -15.88 -0.47 -22.55
C ARG A 348 -14.68 -0.73 -23.46
N PHE A 349 -13.60 -1.23 -22.89
CA PHE A 349 -12.35 -1.49 -23.59
C PHE A 349 -12.02 -2.98 -23.54
N MET A 350 -11.46 -3.52 -24.63
CA MET A 350 -10.98 -4.90 -24.69
C MET A 350 -9.70 -5.01 -25.50
N HIS A 351 -8.95 -6.09 -25.26
CA HIS A 351 -7.87 -6.48 -26.16
C HIS A 351 -8.43 -6.95 -27.50
N VAL A 352 -7.89 -6.42 -28.59
CA VAL A 352 -8.21 -6.91 -29.94
C VAL A 352 -7.16 -7.94 -30.33
N THR A 353 -7.58 -9.19 -30.50
CA THR A 353 -6.73 -10.27 -30.99
C THR A 353 -6.18 -9.88 -32.35
N GLN A 354 -4.86 -9.98 -32.54
CA GLN A 354 -4.28 -9.91 -33.87
C GLN A 354 -4.74 -11.16 -34.62
N VAL A 355 -5.49 -10.96 -35.71
CA VAL A 355 -5.91 -12.00 -36.65
C VAL A 355 -4.70 -12.44 -37.46
#